data_AF-A0A4R2IRN8-F1
#
_entry.id   AF-A0A4R2IRN8-F1
#
_cell.length_a   1.000
_cell.length_b   1.000
_cell.length_c   1.000
_cell.angle_alpha   90.00
_cell.angle_beta   90.00
_cell.angle_gamma   90.00
#
_symmetry.space_group_name_H-M   'P 1'
#
loop_
_entity.id
_entity.type
_entity.pdbx_description
1 polymer ?
#
loop_
_entity_poly.entity_id
_entity_poly.type
_entity_poly.pdbx_seq_one_letter_code
_entity_poly.pdbx_strand_id
1 'polypeptide(L)'
;MNAVETEAARLKALGESKPRLARDPVNEPMINNWVEAMGDRNPAYPKFAPPAMVQVWTMYGLTGERDGDDPLGAMSRILDEAGYTSVVATNCEQTYHRYLRPGEQLAVTTTLSDVVGPKRTALGEGWFVTTNSAWYVDDEPVAEMMFRVLKFRPQPAGQVIRPQVNQDTQVFWDGTARRELRIQKCPSCERLRHPPGPVCPHCGHDRPGYVVSAGEGTIFSYVVHHHPPVPGKQLPIVIALVELKEGVRMLGELLDVPPAEVRIGQPVRVEWSHVDSELTVPAWRTR
;
A
#
# COMPACT_ATOMS: atom_id res chain seq x y z
N MET A 1 -29.72 2.40 -15.20
CA MET A 1 -28.43 3.02 -15.54
C MET A 1 -28.12 4.02 -14.44
N ASN A 2 -27.06 3.79 -13.66
CA ASN A 2 -26.62 4.76 -12.66
C ASN A 2 -25.89 5.95 -13.34
N ALA A 3 -25.60 7.02 -12.59
CA ALA A 3 -24.99 8.23 -13.16
C ALA A 3 -23.64 7.95 -13.88
N VAL A 4 -22.85 7.00 -13.37
CA VAL A 4 -21.56 6.60 -13.96
C VAL A 4 -21.77 5.92 -15.31
N GLU A 5 -22.72 4.99 -15.41
CA GLU A 5 -23.04 4.28 -16.65
C GLU A 5 -23.56 5.23 -17.73
N THR A 6 -24.43 6.19 -17.36
CA THR A 6 -24.95 7.20 -18.29
C THR A 6 -23.83 8.05 -18.87
N GLU A 7 -22.89 8.51 -18.04
CA GLU A 7 -21.75 9.29 -18.52
C GLU A 7 -20.75 8.46 -19.32
N ALA A 8 -20.52 7.20 -18.93
CA ALA A 8 -19.71 6.29 -19.72
C ALA A 8 -20.30 6.08 -21.12
N ALA A 9 -21.63 5.93 -21.24
CA ALA A 9 -22.30 5.82 -22.53
C ALA A 9 -22.16 7.10 -23.36
N ARG A 10 -22.28 8.28 -22.74
CA ARG A 10 -22.05 9.57 -23.43
C ARG A 10 -20.62 9.70 -23.93
N LEU A 11 -19.63 9.41 -23.10
CA LEU A 11 -18.21 9.47 -23.47
C LEU A 11 -17.88 8.47 -24.58
N LYS A 12 -18.42 7.25 -24.50
CA LYS A 12 -18.26 6.23 -25.56
C LYS A 12 -18.87 6.68 -26.89
N ALA A 13 -19.99 7.41 -26.85
CA ALA A 13 -20.63 7.96 -28.04
C ALA A 13 -19.84 9.11 -28.71
N LEU A 14 -18.89 9.76 -28.00
CA LEU A 14 -17.99 10.76 -28.61
C LEU A 14 -16.99 10.12 -29.58
N GLY A 15 -16.74 8.82 -29.46
CA GLY A 15 -15.86 8.08 -30.34
C GLY A 15 -14.38 8.33 -30.04
N GLU A 16 -13.60 8.46 -31.10
CA GLU A 16 -12.15 8.60 -31.04
C GLU A 16 -11.74 10.05 -30.72
N SER A 17 -10.78 10.21 -29.82
CA SER A 17 -10.18 11.51 -29.52
C SER A 17 -9.46 12.06 -30.75
N LYS A 18 -9.26 13.38 -30.78
CA LYS A 18 -8.42 14.00 -31.81
C LYS A 18 -6.99 13.42 -31.75
N PRO A 19 -6.30 13.28 -32.90
CA PRO A 19 -4.90 12.88 -32.90
C PRO A 19 -4.05 13.88 -32.13
N ARG A 20 -3.32 13.40 -31.11
CA ARG A 20 -2.35 14.19 -30.36
C ARG A 20 -0.94 13.80 -30.76
N LEU A 21 -0.17 14.78 -31.22
CA LEU A 21 1.23 14.60 -31.56
C LEU A 21 2.07 14.33 -30.30
N ALA A 22 3.04 13.42 -30.43
CA ALA A 22 4.15 13.29 -29.51
C ALA A 22 4.90 14.62 -29.40
N ARG A 23 5.37 14.96 -28.20
CA ARG A 23 6.11 16.22 -27.97
C ARG A 23 7.36 16.30 -28.82
N ASP A 24 8.08 15.18 -28.91
CA ASP A 24 9.31 15.03 -29.67
C ASP A 24 9.13 13.89 -30.68
N PRO A 25 9.76 13.95 -31.87
CA PRO A 25 9.94 12.78 -32.71
C PRO A 25 10.69 11.69 -31.95
N VAL A 26 10.61 10.46 -32.45
CA VAL A 26 11.46 9.36 -31.98
C VAL A 26 12.91 9.83 -32.05
N ASN A 27 13.62 9.79 -30.92
CA ASN A 27 14.96 10.38 -30.84
C ASN A 27 15.91 9.51 -30.02
N GLU A 28 17.16 9.49 -30.47
CA GLU A 28 18.25 8.71 -29.86
C GLU A 28 18.50 9.09 -28.38
N PRO A 29 18.48 10.38 -27.96
CA PRO A 29 18.67 10.72 -26.55
C PRO A 29 17.65 10.06 -25.61
N MET A 30 16.36 10.05 -25.97
CA MET A 30 15.34 9.37 -25.17
C MET A 30 15.47 7.85 -25.22
N ILE A 31 15.87 7.28 -26.36
CA ILE A 31 16.16 5.84 -26.46
C ILE A 31 17.30 5.48 -25.50
N ASN A 32 18.40 6.23 -25.52
CA ASN A 32 19.56 6.03 -24.65
C ASN A 32 19.16 6.06 -23.17
N ASN A 33 18.44 7.10 -22.74
CA ASN A 33 17.95 7.20 -21.37
C ASN A 33 17.10 5.99 -20.95
N TRP A 34 16.21 5.54 -21.86
CA TRP A 34 15.31 4.43 -21.57
C TRP A 34 16.06 3.09 -21.48
N VAL A 35 16.94 2.78 -22.43
CA VAL A 35 17.68 1.51 -22.43
C VAL A 35 18.68 1.42 -21.28
N GLU A 36 19.31 2.54 -20.89
CA GLU A 36 20.17 2.62 -19.71
C GLU A 36 19.38 2.34 -18.43
N ALA A 37 18.22 2.98 -18.26
CA ALA A 37 17.36 2.79 -17.10
C ALA A 37 16.77 1.38 -17.01
N MET A 38 16.40 0.79 -18.16
CA MET A 38 15.86 -0.57 -18.23
C MET A 38 16.93 -1.66 -18.18
N GLY A 39 18.20 -1.31 -18.40
CA GLY A 39 19.31 -2.26 -18.51
C GLY A 39 19.24 -3.14 -19.77
N ASP A 40 18.48 -2.74 -20.79
CA ASP A 40 18.37 -3.49 -22.05
C ASP A 40 19.56 -3.15 -22.96
N ARG A 41 20.34 -4.18 -23.30
CA ARG A 41 21.59 -4.04 -24.07
C ARG A 41 21.47 -4.51 -25.51
N ASN A 42 20.26 -4.62 -26.05
CA ASN A 42 20.09 -5.04 -27.44
C ASN A 42 20.79 -4.05 -28.40
N PRO A 43 21.76 -4.51 -29.20
CA PRO A 43 22.57 -3.65 -30.07
C PRO A 43 21.78 -3.06 -31.26
N ALA A 44 20.51 -3.44 -31.45
CA ALA A 44 19.67 -2.91 -32.51
C ALA A 44 19.12 -1.50 -32.23
N TYR A 45 19.06 -1.06 -30.97
CA TYR A 45 18.35 0.17 -30.59
C TYR A 45 18.97 1.52 -30.99
N PRO A 46 20.21 1.61 -31.48
CA PRO A 46 20.67 2.79 -32.21
C PRO A 46 20.00 2.96 -33.58
N LYS A 47 19.40 1.90 -34.14
CA LYS A 47 18.74 1.90 -35.46
C LYS A 47 17.21 2.01 -35.38
N PHE A 48 16.63 1.49 -34.29
CA PHE A 48 15.18 1.42 -34.08
C PHE A 48 14.84 1.70 -32.63
N ALA A 49 13.70 2.33 -32.37
CA ALA A 49 13.22 2.46 -30.99
C ALA A 49 12.80 1.08 -30.44
N PRO A 50 13.07 0.77 -29.16
CA PRO A 50 12.45 -0.37 -28.48
C PRO A 50 10.92 -0.29 -28.63
N PRO A 51 10.22 -1.36 -29.06
CA PRO A 51 8.77 -1.31 -29.28
C PRO A 51 7.97 -0.86 -28.04
N ALA A 52 8.42 -1.28 -26.85
CA ALA A 52 7.83 -0.89 -25.56
C ALA A 52 7.92 0.62 -25.26
N MET A 53 8.67 1.40 -26.02
CA MET A 53 8.70 2.87 -25.89
C MET A 53 7.55 3.57 -26.61
N VAL A 54 6.68 2.87 -27.36
CA VAL A 54 5.61 3.52 -28.14
C VAL A 54 4.80 4.53 -27.32
N GLN A 55 4.41 4.16 -26.10
CA GLN A 55 3.64 5.04 -25.21
C GLN A 55 4.48 6.21 -24.69
N VAL A 56 5.78 6.00 -24.45
CA VAL A 56 6.73 6.98 -23.88
C VAL A 56 6.75 8.27 -24.71
N TRP A 57 6.73 8.15 -26.04
CA TRP A 57 6.74 9.28 -26.96
C TRP A 57 5.55 10.22 -26.79
N THR A 58 4.41 9.67 -26.36
CA THR A 58 3.14 10.39 -26.21
C THR A 58 2.74 10.65 -24.76
N MET A 59 3.65 10.45 -23.81
CA MET A 59 3.42 10.82 -22.42
C MET A 59 3.30 12.34 -22.28
N TYR A 60 2.39 12.79 -21.42
CA TYR A 60 2.18 14.22 -21.15
C TYR A 60 3.38 14.91 -20.48
N GLY A 61 4.32 14.15 -19.91
CA GLY A 61 5.47 14.69 -19.17
C GLY A 61 5.06 15.25 -17.80
N LEU A 62 5.97 16.03 -17.19
CA LEU A 62 5.82 16.47 -15.80
C LEU A 62 4.71 17.52 -15.61
N THR A 63 4.52 18.39 -16.60
CA THR A 63 3.61 19.55 -16.53
C THR A 63 2.52 19.50 -17.59
N GLY A 64 2.38 18.40 -18.34
CA GLY A 64 1.38 18.29 -19.38
C GLY A 64 -0.02 18.11 -18.78
N GLU A 65 -0.98 18.81 -19.37
CA GLU A 65 -2.40 18.66 -19.05
C GLU A 65 -3.05 17.68 -20.03
N ARG A 66 -4.07 16.95 -19.56
CA ARG A 66 -4.86 16.06 -20.42
C ARG A 66 -5.82 16.88 -21.27
N ASP A 67 -5.97 16.48 -22.53
CA ASP A 67 -6.92 17.12 -23.43
C ASP A 67 -8.37 16.94 -22.95
N GLY A 68 -9.24 17.87 -23.34
CA GLY A 68 -10.66 17.85 -22.97
C GLY A 68 -11.41 16.63 -23.51
N ASP A 69 -10.93 16.05 -24.62
CA ASP A 69 -11.48 14.86 -25.27
C ASP A 69 -10.74 13.56 -24.90
N ASP A 70 -9.81 13.57 -23.92
CA ASP A 70 -9.19 12.34 -23.39
C ASP A 70 -10.25 11.51 -22.63
N PRO A 71 -10.66 10.34 -23.15
CA PRO A 71 -11.73 9.55 -22.56
C PRO A 71 -11.36 8.99 -21.18
N LEU A 72 -10.10 8.59 -20.96
CA LEU A 72 -9.64 8.05 -19.69
C LEU A 72 -9.59 9.14 -18.63
N GLY A 73 -9.13 10.34 -19.01
CA GLY A 73 -9.11 11.52 -18.15
C GLY A 73 -10.52 11.93 -17.73
N ALA A 74 -11.45 12.00 -18.69
CA ALA A 74 -12.85 12.31 -18.42
C ALA A 74 -13.52 11.28 -17.49
N MET A 75 -13.36 9.99 -17.78
CA MET A 75 -13.94 8.92 -16.95
C MET A 75 -13.33 8.89 -15.55
N SER A 76 -12.03 9.19 -15.42
CA SER A 76 -11.36 9.26 -14.12
C SER A 76 -11.95 10.35 -13.23
N ARG A 77 -12.20 11.56 -13.79
CA ARG A 77 -12.84 12.66 -13.04
C ARG A 77 -14.24 12.31 -12.54
N ILE A 78 -15.07 11.72 -13.40
CA ILE A 78 -16.42 11.26 -13.02
C ILE A 78 -16.36 10.24 -11.87
N LEU A 79 -15.41 9.31 -11.93
CA LEU A 79 -15.24 8.29 -10.89
C LEU A 79 -14.67 8.86 -9.59
N ASP A 80 -13.78 9.86 -9.68
CA ASP A 80 -13.27 10.60 -8.52
C ASP A 80 -14.40 11.32 -7.78
N GLU A 81 -15.26 12.04 -8.50
CA GLU A 81 -16.44 12.72 -7.95
C GLU A 81 -17.44 11.73 -7.32
N ALA A 82 -17.51 10.50 -7.84
CA ALA A 82 -18.30 9.40 -7.29
C ALA A 82 -17.63 8.67 -6.10
N GLY A 83 -16.43 9.09 -5.68
CA GLY A 83 -15.70 8.58 -4.51
C GLY A 83 -14.72 7.44 -4.80
N TYR A 84 -14.49 7.06 -6.06
CA TYR A 84 -13.52 6.05 -6.48
C TYR A 84 -12.16 6.67 -6.77
N THR A 85 -11.57 7.27 -5.74
CA THR A 85 -10.39 8.14 -5.89
C THR A 85 -9.07 7.41 -6.13
N SER A 86 -9.00 6.11 -5.81
CA SER A 86 -7.80 5.31 -6.05
C SER A 86 -7.81 4.68 -7.45
N VAL A 87 -6.63 4.50 -8.03
CA VAL A 87 -6.47 3.93 -9.38
C VAL A 87 -5.32 2.92 -9.40
N VAL A 88 -5.51 1.83 -10.14
CA VAL A 88 -4.44 0.88 -10.47
C VAL A 88 -4.61 0.37 -11.90
N ALA A 89 -3.51 0.24 -12.64
CA ALA A 89 -3.53 -0.42 -13.95
C ALA A 89 -3.63 -1.93 -13.75
N THR A 90 -4.57 -2.58 -14.45
CA THR A 90 -4.78 -4.03 -14.30
C THR A 90 -4.35 -4.81 -15.53
N ASN A 91 -4.46 -4.22 -16.73
CA ASN A 91 -4.06 -4.86 -17.98
C ASN A 91 -3.48 -3.84 -18.96
N CYS A 92 -2.45 -4.26 -19.68
CA CYS A 92 -1.88 -3.54 -20.81
C CYS A 92 -1.53 -4.58 -21.87
N GLU A 93 -2.15 -4.47 -23.05
CA GLU A 93 -1.88 -5.33 -24.20
C GLU A 93 -1.46 -4.42 -25.34
N GLN A 94 -0.23 -4.55 -25.81
CA GLN A 94 0.32 -3.75 -26.90
C GLN A 94 0.60 -4.63 -28.12
N THR A 95 0.16 -4.17 -29.29
CA THR A 95 0.49 -4.76 -30.59
C THR A 95 1.40 -3.77 -31.32
N TYR A 96 2.52 -4.26 -31.84
CA TYR A 96 3.46 -3.44 -32.61
C TYR A 96 3.47 -3.92 -34.06
N HIS A 97 3.03 -3.07 -34.98
CA HIS A 97 2.93 -3.41 -36.41
C HIS A 97 4.31 -3.36 -37.08
N ARG A 98 5.18 -2.44 -36.64
CA ARG A 98 6.58 -2.36 -37.03
C ARG A 98 7.45 -1.65 -35.99
N TYR A 99 8.76 -1.72 -36.18
CA TYR A 99 9.70 -0.90 -35.42
C TYR A 99 9.69 0.55 -35.91
N LEU A 100 9.83 1.48 -34.95
CA LEU A 100 9.96 2.91 -35.22
C LEU A 100 11.42 3.28 -35.43
N ARG A 101 11.67 4.33 -36.21
CA ARG A 101 13.00 4.86 -36.51
C ARG A 101 13.17 6.26 -35.92
N PRO A 102 14.39 6.63 -35.50
CA PRO A 102 14.70 8.01 -35.14
C PRO A 102 14.29 8.98 -36.25
N GLY A 103 13.62 10.07 -35.87
CA GLY A 103 13.06 11.09 -36.76
C GLY A 103 11.57 10.92 -37.07
N GLU A 104 10.96 9.76 -36.83
CA GLU A 104 9.51 9.59 -37.04
C GLU A 104 8.69 10.35 -35.99
N GLN A 105 7.65 11.06 -36.42
CA GLN A 105 6.75 11.81 -35.56
C GLN A 105 5.48 11.00 -35.30
N LEU A 106 5.23 10.65 -34.03
CA LEU A 106 4.03 9.90 -33.66
C LEU A 106 2.84 10.83 -33.40
N ALA A 107 1.66 10.35 -33.72
CA ALA A 107 0.38 10.82 -33.19
C ALA A 107 -0.33 9.67 -32.47
N VAL A 108 -1.09 9.97 -31.42
CA VAL A 108 -1.96 8.99 -30.74
C VAL A 108 -3.41 9.44 -30.75
N THR A 109 -4.30 8.50 -30.98
CA THR A 109 -5.74 8.64 -30.73
C THR A 109 -6.15 7.66 -29.65
N THR A 110 -7.27 7.93 -28.96
CA THR A 110 -7.79 7.02 -27.92
C THR A 110 -9.30 6.99 -27.93
N THR A 111 -9.87 5.80 -27.72
CA THR A 111 -11.31 5.56 -27.60
C THR A 111 -11.64 4.96 -26.24
N LEU A 112 -12.83 5.26 -25.72
CA LEU A 112 -13.40 4.56 -24.57
C LEU A 112 -14.08 3.28 -25.03
N SER A 113 -13.49 2.13 -24.72
CA SER A 113 -13.99 0.84 -25.20
C SER A 113 -15.08 0.28 -24.29
N ASP A 114 -14.83 0.26 -22.97
CA ASP A 114 -15.74 -0.35 -22.01
C ASP A 114 -15.59 0.23 -20.60
N VAL A 115 -16.70 0.27 -19.85
CA VAL A 115 -16.75 0.71 -18.45
C VAL A 115 -17.64 -0.25 -17.66
N VAL A 116 -17.05 -1.02 -16.76
CA VAL A 116 -17.73 -2.13 -16.07
C VAL A 116 -17.64 -1.97 -14.57
N GLY A 117 -18.79 -1.89 -13.90
CA GLY A 117 -18.88 -1.80 -12.45
C GLY A 117 -20.29 -1.55 -11.94
N PRO A 118 -20.45 -1.32 -10.62
CA PRO A 118 -19.42 -1.53 -9.62
C PRO A 118 -19.09 -3.04 -9.47
N LYS A 119 -17.83 -3.38 -9.21
CA LYS A 119 -17.35 -4.73 -8.91
C LYS A 119 -16.65 -4.74 -7.56
N ARG A 120 -16.88 -5.79 -6.77
CA ARG A 120 -16.13 -6.03 -5.53
C ARG A 120 -14.81 -6.73 -5.88
N THR A 121 -13.69 -6.07 -5.59
CA THR A 121 -12.32 -6.57 -5.84
C THR A 121 -11.55 -6.73 -4.53
N ALA A 122 -10.33 -7.27 -4.59
CA ALA A 122 -9.45 -7.33 -3.42
C ALA A 122 -9.05 -5.95 -2.89
N LEU A 123 -9.05 -4.92 -3.75
CA LEU A 123 -8.70 -3.54 -3.39
C LEU A 123 -9.92 -2.73 -2.91
N GLY A 124 -11.12 -3.30 -2.97
CA GLY A 124 -12.38 -2.64 -2.64
C GLY A 124 -13.39 -2.66 -3.79
N GLU A 125 -14.50 -1.95 -3.61
CA GLU A 125 -15.48 -1.72 -4.67
C GLU A 125 -14.93 -0.73 -5.70
N GLY A 126 -15.07 -1.05 -6.99
CA GLY A 126 -14.54 -0.21 -8.06
C GLY A 126 -15.13 -0.48 -9.44
N TRP A 127 -14.64 0.28 -10.41
CA TRP A 127 -15.03 0.28 -11.81
C TRP A 127 -13.81 0.02 -12.69
N PHE A 128 -13.94 -0.91 -13.62
CA PHE A 128 -12.94 -1.11 -14.67
C PHE A 128 -13.23 -0.18 -15.83
N VAL A 129 -12.21 0.56 -16.27
CA VAL A 129 -12.27 1.45 -17.43
C VAL A 129 -11.26 0.94 -18.44
N THR A 130 -11.73 0.60 -19.64
CA THR A 130 -10.92 0.09 -20.73
C THR A 130 -10.89 1.09 -21.87
N THR A 131 -9.69 1.45 -22.32
CA THR A 131 -9.45 2.32 -23.47
C THR A 131 -8.61 1.61 -24.52
N ASN A 132 -8.86 1.90 -25.79
CA ASN A 132 -8.00 1.50 -26.88
C ASN A 132 -7.30 2.72 -27.47
N SER A 133 -5.98 2.67 -27.57
CA SER A 133 -5.15 3.69 -28.20
C SER A 133 -4.51 3.14 -29.47
N ALA A 134 -4.41 3.97 -30.49
CA ALA A 134 -3.68 3.67 -31.72
C ALA A 134 -2.64 4.76 -31.96
N TRP A 135 -1.42 4.36 -32.34
CA TRP A 135 -0.36 5.27 -32.73
C TRP A 135 -0.15 5.21 -34.22
N TYR A 136 0.10 6.39 -34.79
CA TYR A 136 0.29 6.60 -36.21
C TYR A 136 1.60 7.35 -36.46
N VAL A 137 2.23 7.05 -37.59
CA VAL A 137 3.21 7.93 -38.23
C VAL A 137 2.60 8.33 -39.56
N ASP A 138 2.36 9.63 -39.73
CA ASP A 138 1.45 10.14 -40.77
C ASP A 138 0.08 9.42 -40.68
N ASP A 139 -0.32 8.70 -41.74
CA ASP A 139 -1.58 7.93 -41.79
C ASP A 139 -1.37 6.41 -41.55
N GLU A 140 -0.14 5.97 -41.27
CA GLU A 140 0.18 4.55 -41.08
C GLU A 140 0.03 4.14 -39.61
N PRO A 141 -0.85 3.17 -39.26
CA PRO A 141 -0.90 2.63 -37.90
C PRO A 141 0.37 1.83 -37.60
N VAL A 142 1.11 2.23 -36.57
CA VAL A 142 2.40 1.62 -36.20
C VAL A 142 2.29 0.76 -34.94
N ALA A 143 1.31 1.01 -34.09
CA ALA A 143 1.06 0.24 -32.88
C ALA A 143 -0.33 0.52 -32.31
N GLU A 144 -0.82 -0.41 -31.48
CA GLU A 144 -2.09 -0.33 -30.79
C GLU A 144 -1.93 -0.79 -29.34
N MET A 145 -2.80 -0.28 -28.46
CA MET A 145 -2.84 -0.68 -27.06
C MET A 145 -4.26 -0.76 -26.56
N MET A 146 -4.63 -1.92 -26.00
CA MET A 146 -5.71 -1.95 -25.01
C MET A 146 -5.10 -1.67 -23.64
N PHE A 147 -5.72 -0.77 -22.89
CA PHE A 147 -5.32 -0.47 -21.52
C PHE A 147 -6.54 -0.49 -20.60
N ARG A 148 -6.42 -1.18 -19.47
CA ARG A 148 -7.47 -1.29 -18.47
C ARG A 148 -6.96 -0.83 -17.12
N VAL A 149 -7.72 0.08 -16.52
CA VAL A 149 -7.52 0.51 -15.12
C VAL A 149 -8.72 0.11 -14.27
N LEU A 150 -8.49 -0.08 -12.98
CA LEU A 150 -9.51 -0.15 -11.95
C LEU A 150 -9.47 1.15 -11.14
N LYS A 151 -10.56 1.90 -11.16
CA LYS A 151 -10.84 3.00 -10.23
C LYS A 151 -11.63 2.45 -9.06
N PHE A 152 -11.13 2.59 -7.84
CA PHE A 152 -11.73 1.95 -6.67
C PHE A 152 -11.82 2.91 -5.47
N ARG A 153 -12.77 2.65 -4.58
CA ARG A 153 -12.85 3.37 -3.31
C ARG A 153 -11.65 2.98 -2.46
N PRO A 154 -10.81 3.93 -2.00
CA PRO A 154 -9.73 3.60 -1.09
C PRO A 154 -10.31 2.93 0.15
N GLN A 155 -9.77 1.76 0.51
CA GLN A 155 -10.00 1.25 1.86
C GLN A 155 -9.13 2.06 2.82
N PRO A 156 -9.61 2.36 4.05
CA PRO A 156 -8.73 2.84 5.09
C PRO A 156 -7.57 1.86 5.25
N ALA A 157 -6.36 2.40 5.44
CA ALA A 157 -5.12 1.63 5.43
C ALA A 157 -5.16 0.43 6.39
N GLY A 158 -5.43 -0.75 5.81
CA GLY A 158 -5.28 -2.10 6.33
C GLY A 158 -5.98 -2.44 7.66
N GLN A 159 -6.70 -3.55 7.67
CA GLN A 159 -7.20 -4.21 8.87
C GLN A 159 -6.05 -4.38 9.88
N VAL A 160 -6.24 -3.94 11.12
CA VAL A 160 -5.20 -4.02 12.14
C VAL A 160 -4.75 -5.47 12.33
N ILE A 161 -3.44 -5.71 12.35
CA ILE A 161 -2.88 -7.04 12.63
C ILE A 161 -3.33 -7.45 14.03
N ARG A 162 -4.15 -8.51 14.11
CA ARG A 162 -4.67 -9.03 15.38
C ARG A 162 -3.73 -10.09 15.96
N PRO A 163 -3.51 -10.09 17.28
CA PRO A 163 -2.75 -11.14 17.93
C PRO A 163 -3.44 -12.49 17.77
N GLN A 164 -2.66 -13.55 17.62
CA GLN A 164 -3.16 -14.92 17.67
C GLN A 164 -3.39 -15.29 19.14
N VAL A 165 -4.65 -15.36 19.54
CA VAL A 165 -5.07 -15.78 20.88
C VAL A 165 -5.27 -17.29 20.87
N ASN A 166 -4.63 -17.98 21.82
CA ASN A 166 -4.81 -19.41 22.07
C ASN A 166 -4.99 -19.66 23.58
N GLN A 167 -5.24 -20.92 23.96
CA GLN A 167 -5.47 -21.28 25.37
C GLN A 167 -4.31 -20.86 26.29
N ASP A 168 -3.07 -20.97 25.81
CA ASP A 168 -1.86 -20.65 26.59
C ASP A 168 -1.66 -19.15 26.85
N THR A 169 -2.21 -18.31 25.98
CA THR A 169 -2.10 -16.85 26.05
C THR A 169 -3.39 -16.18 26.50
N GLN A 170 -4.50 -16.92 26.59
CA GLN A 170 -5.82 -16.38 26.91
C GLN A 170 -5.84 -15.59 28.22
N VAL A 171 -5.17 -16.08 29.26
CA VAL A 171 -5.09 -15.37 30.56
C VAL A 171 -4.53 -13.96 30.42
N PHE A 172 -3.54 -13.76 29.53
CA PHE A 172 -2.95 -12.45 29.26
C PHE A 172 -3.96 -11.56 28.52
N TRP A 173 -4.56 -12.05 27.44
CA TRP A 173 -5.52 -11.28 26.63
C TRP A 173 -6.82 -10.93 27.38
N ASP A 174 -7.31 -11.83 28.23
CA ASP A 174 -8.42 -11.54 29.15
C ASP A 174 -8.06 -10.43 30.15
N GLY A 175 -6.78 -10.35 30.52
CA GLY A 175 -6.23 -9.27 31.34
C GLY A 175 -6.21 -7.95 30.58
N THR A 176 -5.69 -7.94 29.35
CA THR A 176 -5.61 -6.71 28.55
C THR A 176 -6.99 -6.13 28.23
N ALA A 177 -7.99 -6.99 27.98
CA ALA A 177 -9.39 -6.57 27.82
C ALA A 177 -9.96 -5.87 29.07
N ARG A 178 -9.45 -6.20 30.26
CA ARG A 178 -9.83 -5.59 31.55
C ARG A 178 -8.86 -4.51 32.03
N ARG A 179 -7.88 -4.13 31.20
CA ARG A 179 -6.80 -3.20 31.57
C ARG A 179 -5.97 -3.68 32.78
N GLU A 180 -5.77 -4.99 32.88
CA GLU A 180 -4.91 -5.65 33.86
C GLU A 180 -3.66 -6.22 33.17
N LEU A 181 -2.47 -5.76 33.57
CA LEU A 181 -1.22 -6.30 33.06
C LEU A 181 -0.85 -7.60 33.79
N ARG A 182 -1.39 -8.73 33.33
CA ARG A 182 -1.19 -10.02 33.98
C ARG A 182 0.15 -10.65 33.60
N ILE A 183 0.90 -11.10 34.60
CA ILE A 183 2.15 -11.87 34.43
C ILE A 183 1.91 -13.29 34.93
N GLN A 184 2.26 -14.30 34.13
CA GLN A 184 2.10 -15.70 34.52
C GLN A 184 2.98 -16.00 35.74
N LYS A 185 2.40 -16.61 36.78
CA LYS A 185 3.09 -17.07 37.99
C LYS A 185 2.86 -18.56 38.18
N CYS A 186 3.94 -19.33 38.40
CA CYS A 186 3.82 -20.73 38.78
C CYS A 186 3.31 -20.84 40.23
N PRO A 187 2.20 -21.54 40.52
CA PRO A 187 1.74 -21.73 41.90
C PRO A 187 2.67 -22.60 42.76
N SER A 188 3.48 -23.46 42.12
CA SER A 188 4.35 -24.41 42.83
C SER A 188 5.71 -23.83 43.21
N CYS A 189 6.40 -23.13 42.29
CA CYS A 189 7.73 -22.58 42.55
C CYS A 189 7.78 -21.04 42.53
N GLU A 190 6.61 -20.40 42.44
CA GLU A 190 6.40 -18.94 42.49
C GLU A 190 7.08 -18.10 41.40
N ARG A 191 7.80 -18.74 40.45
CA ARG A 191 8.48 -18.04 39.36
C ARG A 191 7.50 -17.36 38.42
N LEU A 192 7.85 -16.13 38.05
CA LEU A 192 7.16 -15.33 37.05
C LEU A 192 7.72 -15.61 35.66
N ARG A 193 6.87 -15.48 34.64
CA ARG A 193 7.27 -15.65 33.25
C ARG A 193 6.44 -14.76 32.32
N HIS A 194 7.13 -14.22 31.32
CA HIS A 194 6.55 -13.65 30.11
C HIS A 194 7.52 -13.93 28.95
N PRO A 195 7.05 -14.33 27.74
CA PRO A 195 5.65 -14.56 27.34
C PRO A 195 4.96 -15.73 28.05
N PRO A 196 3.62 -15.81 28.08
CA PRO A 196 2.88 -16.93 28.67
C PRO A 196 3.09 -18.28 27.96
N GLY A 197 2.61 -19.37 28.56
CA GLY A 197 2.79 -20.74 28.05
C GLY A 197 2.27 -21.82 29.00
N PRO A 198 2.11 -23.06 28.51
CA PRO A 198 1.29 -24.08 29.19
C PRO A 198 1.93 -24.68 30.45
N VAL A 199 3.26 -24.80 30.48
CA VAL A 199 3.99 -25.52 31.54
C VAL A 199 5.11 -24.66 32.09
N CYS A 200 5.34 -24.72 33.40
CA CYS A 200 6.48 -24.08 34.04
C CYS A 200 7.78 -24.76 33.59
N PRO A 201 8.70 -24.05 32.89
CA PRO A 201 9.94 -24.65 32.40
C PRO A 201 10.92 -25.00 33.54
N HIS A 202 10.65 -24.56 34.77
CA HIS A 202 11.52 -24.83 35.91
C HIS A 202 11.13 -26.09 36.70
N CYS A 203 9.86 -26.26 37.05
CA CYS A 203 9.39 -27.37 37.89
C CYS A 203 8.37 -28.29 37.22
N GLY A 204 7.96 -28.01 35.98
CA GLY A 204 7.01 -28.85 35.23
C GLY A 204 5.53 -28.70 35.62
N HIS A 205 5.19 -27.80 36.54
CA HIS A 205 3.78 -27.55 36.90
C HIS A 205 2.98 -27.00 35.70
N ASP A 206 1.80 -27.57 35.45
CA ASP A 206 0.99 -27.39 34.23
C ASP A 206 -0.29 -26.56 34.43
N ARG A 207 -0.54 -26.06 35.64
CA ARG A 207 -1.67 -25.16 35.95
C ARG A 207 -1.16 -23.78 36.32
N PRO A 208 -0.95 -22.89 35.34
CA PRO A 208 -0.38 -21.59 35.62
C PRO A 208 -1.40 -20.65 36.29
N GLY A 209 -0.94 -19.93 37.32
CA GLY A 209 -1.64 -18.77 37.87
C GLY A 209 -1.11 -17.47 37.24
N TYR A 210 -1.55 -16.33 37.76
CA TYR A 210 -1.02 -15.03 37.38
C TYR A 210 -0.99 -14.06 38.56
N VAL A 211 -0.20 -13.01 38.41
CA VAL A 211 -0.24 -11.79 39.25
C VAL A 211 -0.61 -10.61 38.36
N VAL A 212 -1.26 -9.59 38.92
CA VAL A 212 -1.51 -8.33 38.20
C VAL A 212 -0.38 -7.36 38.54
N SER A 213 0.39 -6.99 37.52
CA SER A 213 1.48 -6.03 37.64
C SER A 213 0.93 -4.61 37.79
N ALA A 214 1.65 -3.77 38.54
CA ALA A 214 1.43 -2.33 38.54
C ALA A 214 1.81 -1.68 37.19
N GLY A 215 2.49 -2.42 36.31
CA GLY A 215 2.88 -1.98 34.97
C GLY A 215 4.00 -0.94 34.99
N GLU A 216 4.78 -0.86 36.06
CA GLU A 216 5.92 0.06 36.16
C GLU A 216 7.22 -0.66 35.79
N GLY A 217 8.06 0.00 35.02
CA GLY A 217 9.34 -0.55 34.57
C GLY A 217 10.29 0.49 34.01
N THR A 218 11.34 0.02 33.35
CA THR A 218 12.29 0.86 32.63
C THR A 218 12.52 0.33 31.21
N ILE A 219 12.83 1.23 30.27
CA ILE A 219 13.17 0.83 28.90
C ILE A 219 14.47 0.03 28.93
N PHE A 220 14.39 -1.27 28.67
CA PHE A 220 15.57 -2.13 28.54
C PHE A 220 16.24 -1.96 27.17
N SER A 221 15.43 -1.89 26.12
CA SER A 221 15.87 -1.64 24.73
C SER A 221 14.70 -1.08 23.91
N TYR A 222 14.97 -0.48 22.76
CA TYR A 222 13.92 -0.02 21.84
C TYR A 222 14.41 0.00 20.38
N VAL A 223 13.46 0.02 19.46
CA VAL A 223 13.68 0.28 18.03
C VAL A 223 12.75 1.39 17.56
N VAL A 224 13.18 2.13 16.53
CA VAL A 224 12.36 3.14 15.84
C VAL A 224 12.05 2.60 14.44
N HIS A 225 10.79 2.27 14.21
CA HIS A 225 10.34 1.72 12.93
C HIS A 225 9.97 2.86 11.97
N HIS A 226 10.75 3.01 10.90
CA HIS A 226 10.53 4.05 9.88
C HIS A 226 9.79 3.52 8.64
N HIS A 227 10.09 2.30 8.18
CA HIS A 227 9.52 1.70 6.97
C HIS A 227 9.63 0.16 7.01
N PRO A 228 8.74 -0.59 6.31
CA PRO A 228 7.61 -0.11 5.49
C PRO A 228 6.41 0.38 6.33
N PRO A 229 5.40 1.03 5.72
CA PRO A 229 4.14 1.39 6.38
C PRO A 229 3.52 0.22 7.16
N VAL A 230 3.08 0.48 8.39
CA VAL A 230 2.37 -0.48 9.23
C VAL A 230 0.87 -0.12 9.22
N PRO A 231 -0.04 -1.03 8.83
CA PRO A 231 -1.48 -0.79 8.87
C PRO A 231 -1.96 -0.22 10.22
N GLY A 232 -2.76 0.86 10.17
CA GLY A 232 -3.29 1.50 11.37
C GLY A 232 -2.28 2.30 12.21
N LYS A 233 -1.05 2.55 11.74
CA LYS A 233 -0.03 3.32 12.48
C LYS A 233 0.52 4.49 11.67
N GLN A 234 0.73 5.62 12.35
CA GLN A 234 1.47 6.75 11.81
C GLN A 234 2.96 6.57 12.12
N LEU A 235 3.82 6.63 11.10
CA LEU A 235 5.25 6.41 11.25
C LEU A 235 6.02 7.73 11.46
N PRO A 236 7.17 7.71 12.16
CA PRO A 236 7.79 6.56 12.82
C PRO A 236 7.11 6.16 14.14
N ILE A 237 7.14 4.87 14.49
CA ILE A 237 6.70 4.36 15.80
C ILE A 237 7.88 3.83 16.61
N VAL A 238 7.81 3.95 17.93
CA VAL A 238 8.82 3.41 18.85
C VAL A 238 8.30 2.13 19.48
N ILE A 239 9.02 1.02 19.32
CA ILE A 239 8.71 -0.25 19.98
C ILE A 239 9.74 -0.48 21.08
N ALA A 240 9.29 -0.49 22.32
CA ALA A 240 10.12 -0.65 23.50
C ALA A 240 9.99 -2.06 24.10
N LEU A 241 11.12 -2.63 24.47
CA LEU A 241 11.22 -3.76 25.38
C LEU A 241 11.42 -3.20 26.79
N VAL A 242 10.42 -3.37 27.66
CA VAL A 242 10.42 -2.81 29.02
C VAL A 242 10.74 -3.92 30.01
N GLU A 243 11.68 -3.68 30.92
CA GLU A 243 11.91 -4.51 32.09
C GLU A 243 11.03 -4.01 33.24
N LEU A 244 10.04 -4.81 33.61
CA LEU A 244 9.12 -4.51 34.70
C LEU A 244 9.80 -4.72 36.06
N LYS A 245 9.28 -4.06 37.11
CA LYS A 245 9.78 -4.22 38.48
C LYS A 245 9.76 -5.66 38.97
N GLU A 246 8.84 -6.48 38.45
CA GLU A 246 8.72 -7.90 38.74
C GLU A 246 9.82 -8.75 38.07
N GLY A 247 10.67 -8.16 37.22
CA GLY A 247 11.84 -8.79 36.60
C GLY A 247 11.59 -9.48 35.25
N VAL A 248 10.34 -9.52 34.76
CA VAL A 248 10.04 -9.96 33.39
C VAL A 248 10.17 -8.81 32.41
N ARG A 249 10.39 -9.13 31.12
CA ARG A 249 10.41 -8.13 30.05
C ARG A 249 9.20 -8.27 29.15
N MET A 250 8.64 -7.16 28.69
CA MET A 250 7.48 -7.13 27.82
C MET A 250 7.65 -6.10 26.70
N LEU A 251 7.26 -6.50 25.49
CA LEU A 251 7.25 -5.62 24.31
C LEU A 251 5.97 -4.80 24.27
N GLY A 252 6.08 -3.54 23.86
CA GLY A 252 4.94 -2.68 23.57
C GLY A 252 5.38 -1.41 22.85
N GLU A 253 4.43 -0.72 22.23
CA GLU A 253 4.69 0.60 21.65
C GLU A 253 4.89 1.63 22.76
N LEU A 254 5.86 2.53 22.59
CA LEU A 254 6.05 3.68 23.47
C LEU A 254 5.32 4.89 22.86
N LEU A 255 4.25 5.31 23.52
CA LEU A 255 3.34 6.34 23.04
C LEU A 255 3.83 7.75 23.39
N ASP A 256 3.40 8.72 22.60
CA ASP A 256 3.49 10.16 22.88
C ASP A 256 4.92 10.68 23.16
N VAL A 257 5.96 10.05 22.58
CA VAL A 257 7.36 10.50 22.74
C VAL A 257 8.06 10.62 21.37
N PRO A 258 8.76 11.74 21.10
CA PRO A 258 9.61 11.84 19.92
C PRO A 258 10.73 10.78 19.97
N PRO A 259 11.01 10.06 18.87
CA PRO A 259 12.04 9.01 18.87
C PRO A 259 13.43 9.46 19.34
N ALA A 260 13.78 10.73 19.13
CA ALA A 260 15.05 11.32 19.55
C ALA A 260 15.19 11.53 21.07
N GLU A 261 14.08 11.47 21.81
CA GLU A 261 14.05 11.71 23.27
C GLU A 261 14.09 10.41 24.07
N VAL A 262 13.90 9.26 23.43
CA VAL A 262 13.83 7.94 24.06
C VAL A 262 15.22 7.52 24.55
N ARG A 263 15.31 7.07 25.80
CA ARG A 263 16.57 6.61 26.41
C ARG A 263 16.41 5.26 27.09
N ILE A 264 17.41 4.39 26.96
CA ILE A 264 17.52 3.17 27.77
C ILE A 264 17.60 3.56 29.25
N GLY A 265 16.90 2.82 30.10
CA GLY A 265 16.76 3.06 31.54
C GLY A 265 15.67 4.07 31.92
N GLN A 266 15.03 4.73 30.95
CA GLN A 266 13.96 5.70 31.23
C GLN A 266 12.77 5.01 31.91
N PRO A 267 12.21 5.59 33.00
CA PRO A 267 11.05 5.02 33.67
C PRO A 267 9.80 5.15 32.81
N VAL A 268 9.02 4.08 32.77
CA VAL A 268 7.76 3.99 32.03
C VAL A 268 6.68 3.35 32.89
N ARG A 269 5.43 3.57 32.48
CA ARG A 269 4.26 2.86 33.00
C ARG A 269 3.42 2.31 31.85
N VAL A 270 2.67 1.24 32.13
CA VAL A 270 1.70 0.69 31.18
C VAL A 270 0.62 1.72 30.86
N GLU A 271 0.24 1.75 29.60
CA GLU A 271 -0.92 2.47 29.06
C GLU A 271 -1.70 1.50 28.16
N TRP A 272 -2.96 1.82 27.86
CA TRP A 272 -3.85 0.92 27.10
C TRP A 272 -4.19 1.50 25.73
N SER A 273 -3.64 0.90 24.68
CA SER A 273 -3.98 1.24 23.30
C SER A 273 -5.24 0.49 22.88
N HIS A 274 -6.28 1.24 22.53
CA HIS A 274 -7.55 0.71 22.05
C HIS A 274 -7.47 0.62 20.53
N VAL A 275 -7.32 -0.60 20.03
CA VAL A 275 -7.16 -0.86 18.60
C VAL A 275 -8.50 -0.76 17.90
N ASP A 276 -9.53 -1.39 18.48
CA ASP A 276 -10.92 -1.33 18.04
C ASP A 276 -11.86 -1.69 19.21
N SER A 277 -13.13 -1.97 18.94
CA SER A 277 -14.13 -2.30 19.96
C SER A 277 -13.88 -3.61 20.71
N GLU A 278 -13.02 -4.48 20.19
CA GLU A 278 -12.78 -5.83 20.72
C GLU A 278 -11.33 -6.02 21.22
N LEU A 279 -10.37 -5.23 20.72
CA LEU A 279 -8.97 -5.40 21.01
C LEU A 279 -8.37 -4.20 21.76
N THR A 280 -7.90 -4.47 22.98
CA THR A 280 -7.06 -3.57 23.78
C THR A 280 -5.71 -4.24 24.01
N VAL A 281 -4.62 -3.52 23.73
CA VAL A 281 -3.25 -4.01 23.90
C VAL A 281 -2.47 -3.12 24.88
N PRO A 282 -1.52 -3.68 25.65
CA PRO A 282 -0.65 -2.87 26.48
C PRO A 282 0.33 -2.07 25.60
N ALA A 283 0.53 -0.83 25.99
CA ALA A 283 1.53 0.08 25.48
C ALA A 283 2.28 0.71 26.67
N TRP A 284 3.25 1.56 26.38
CA TRP A 284 4.06 2.23 27.38
C TRP A 284 3.94 3.74 27.23
N ARG A 285 4.01 4.45 28.35
CA ARG A 285 4.22 5.90 28.38
C ARG A 285 5.34 6.21 29.34
N THR A 286 6.20 7.16 28.97
CA THR A 286 7.24 7.70 29.85
C THR A 286 6.62 8.35 31.07
N ARG A 287 7.25 8.18 32.24
CA ARG A 287 6.80 8.80 33.50
C ARG A 287 7.42 10.17 33.70
#